data_AF-A0A6I0JK30-F1
#
_entry.id   AF-A0A6I0JK30-F1
#
_cell.length_a   1.000
_cell.length_b   1.000
_cell.length_c   1.000
_cell.angle_alpha   90.00
_cell.angle_beta   90.00
_cell.angle_gamma   90.00
#
_symmetry.space_group_name_H-M   'P 1'
#
loop_
_entity.id
_entity.type
_entity.pdbx_description
1 polymer ?
#
loop_
_entity_poly.entity_id
_entity_poly.type
_entity_poly.pdbx_seq_one_letter_code
_entity_poly.pdbx_strand_id
1 'polypeptide(L)'
;RNSVEDFDGEETVSRPYQWLNRDAGELVHDESKAKDQLPRKTHINDITPRNFVEVCVDMKQQGVAGYNSWGARPEPGYNIPANQEYKWGFTIVPR
;
A
#
# COMPACT_ATOMS: atom_id res chain seq x y z
N ARG A 1 -11.39 8.08 6.89
CA ARG A 1 -10.88 6.91 7.63
C ARG A 1 -9.35 7.03 7.51
N ASN A 2 -8.55 6.60 8.51
CA ASN A 2 -7.10 6.51 8.35
C ASN A 2 -6.62 5.10 8.74
N SER A 3 -7.38 4.09 8.32
CA SER A 3 -6.91 2.70 8.34
C SER A 3 -5.79 2.52 7.33
N VAL A 4 -5.02 1.43 7.43
CA VAL A 4 -3.97 1.07 6.46
C VAL A 4 -4.51 1.10 5.02
N GLU A 5 -5.73 0.60 4.80
CA GLU A 5 -6.36 0.56 3.46
C GLU A 5 -6.64 1.95 2.87
N ASP A 6 -6.80 2.99 3.70
CA ASP A 6 -7.02 4.35 3.19
C ASP A 6 -5.75 4.96 2.59
N PHE A 7 -4.59 4.33 2.80
CA PHE A 7 -3.33 4.73 2.19
C PHE A 7 -3.07 4.02 0.86
N ASP A 8 -3.99 3.17 0.40
CA ASP A 8 -3.98 2.72 -0.98
C ASP A 8 -4.17 3.93 -1.91
N GLY A 9 -3.30 4.01 -2.91
CA GLY A 9 -3.36 5.07 -3.92
C GLY A 9 -4.65 5.03 -4.73
N GLU A 10 -5.28 3.87 -4.91
CA GLU A 10 -6.55 3.75 -5.65
C GLU A 10 -7.73 4.37 -4.86
N GLU A 11 -7.76 4.19 -3.54
CA GLU A 11 -8.85 4.66 -2.66
C GLU A 11 -8.89 6.19 -2.51
N THR A 12 -7.86 6.90 -2.96
CA THR A 12 -7.78 8.37 -2.91
C THR A 12 -8.59 9.02 -4.04
N VAL A 13 -9.86 8.65 -4.20
CA VAL A 13 -10.75 9.06 -5.32
C VAL A 13 -10.96 10.58 -5.45
N SER A 14 -10.67 11.34 -4.39
CA SER A 14 -10.73 12.81 -4.39
C SER A 14 -9.56 13.47 -5.15
N ARG A 15 -8.53 12.72 -5.52
CA ARG A 15 -7.35 13.18 -6.24
C ARG A 15 -7.33 12.58 -7.65
N PRO A 16 -6.97 13.31 -8.71
CA PRO A 16 -6.83 12.71 -10.04
C PRO A 16 -5.69 11.68 -10.08
N TYR A 17 -5.74 10.77 -11.05
CA TYR A 17 -4.61 9.88 -11.35
C TYR A 17 -3.36 10.68 -11.73
N GLN A 18 -2.20 10.11 -11.40
CA GLN A 18 -0.93 10.62 -11.89
C GLN A 18 -0.62 10.03 -13.27
N TRP A 19 -0.81 10.84 -14.29
CA TRP A 19 -0.43 10.51 -15.66
C TRP A 19 1.08 10.66 -15.87
N LEU A 20 1.68 9.70 -16.58
CA LEU A 20 3.12 9.67 -16.83
C LEU A 20 3.55 10.67 -17.92
N ASN A 21 2.67 10.94 -18.89
CA ASN A 21 2.85 11.91 -19.98
C ASN A 21 4.24 11.83 -20.64
N ARG A 22 4.75 10.63 -20.87
CA ARG A 22 6.09 10.37 -21.42
C ARG A 22 6.16 10.66 -22.91
N ASP A 23 5.05 10.53 -23.62
CA ASP A 23 4.91 10.80 -25.05
C ASP A 23 3.56 11.45 -25.38
N ALA A 24 3.39 11.83 -26.65
CA ALA A 24 2.18 12.51 -27.12
C ALA A 24 0.91 11.63 -27.08
N GLY A 25 1.05 10.31 -27.11
CA GLY A 25 -0.07 9.37 -27.00
C GLY A 25 -0.63 9.31 -25.58
N GLU A 26 0.22 9.50 -24.57
CA GLU A 26 -0.17 9.52 -23.16
C GLU A 26 -0.88 10.82 -22.71
N LEU A 27 -1.00 11.83 -23.61
CA LEU A 27 -1.75 13.07 -23.32
C LEU A 27 -3.27 12.86 -23.30
N VAL A 28 -3.76 11.75 -23.89
CA VAL A 28 -5.17 11.39 -23.84
C VAL A 28 -5.42 10.51 -22.62
N HIS A 29 -6.13 11.06 -21.64
CA HIS A 29 -6.38 10.42 -20.35
C HIS A 29 -7.68 9.64 -20.36
N ASP A 30 -7.59 8.33 -20.09
CA ASP A 30 -8.73 7.41 -20.00
C ASP A 30 -8.77 6.80 -18.59
N GLU A 31 -9.58 7.39 -17.70
CA GLU A 31 -9.64 6.99 -16.30
C GLU A 31 -10.06 5.52 -16.10
N SER A 32 -10.83 4.95 -17.05
CA SER A 32 -11.26 3.56 -16.97
C SER A 32 -10.10 2.57 -17.07
N LYS A 33 -9.02 2.97 -17.77
CA LYS A 33 -7.79 2.19 -17.93
C LYS A 33 -6.75 2.48 -16.84
N ALA A 34 -6.93 3.55 -16.08
CA ALA A 34 -6.00 3.97 -15.03
C ALA A 34 -6.23 3.23 -13.71
N LYS A 35 -7.45 2.72 -13.49
CA LYS A 35 -7.81 1.94 -12.30
C LYS A 35 -6.86 0.77 -12.09
N ASP A 36 -6.32 0.64 -10.88
CA ASP A 36 -5.35 -0.40 -10.48
C ASP A 36 -4.05 -0.42 -11.31
N GLN A 37 -3.80 0.62 -12.12
CA GLN A 37 -2.62 0.74 -13.00
C GLN A 37 -1.79 1.98 -12.68
N LEU A 38 -2.44 3.10 -12.37
CA LEU A 38 -1.80 4.37 -12.08
C LEU A 38 -2.10 4.82 -10.64
N PRO A 39 -1.12 5.38 -9.91
CA PRO A 39 -1.36 5.84 -8.55
C PRO A 39 -2.09 7.19 -8.55
N ARG A 40 -2.85 7.44 -7.48
CA ARG A 40 -3.24 8.81 -7.08
C ARG A 40 -2.31 9.27 -5.94
N LYS A 41 -1.97 10.56 -5.91
CA LYS A 41 -1.01 11.09 -4.91
C LYS A 41 -1.69 11.36 -3.57
N THR A 42 -1.16 10.75 -2.52
CA THR A 42 -1.44 11.10 -1.13
C THR A 42 -0.32 11.98 -0.56
N HIS A 43 -0.69 12.92 0.30
CA HIS A 43 0.25 13.78 1.04
C HIS A 43 -0.05 13.67 2.54
N ILE A 44 0.94 13.99 3.37
CA ILE A 44 0.76 13.99 4.83
C ILE A 44 -0.42 14.87 5.31
N ASN A 45 -0.72 15.95 4.58
CA ASN A 45 -1.82 16.85 4.88
C ASN A 45 -3.22 16.26 4.58
N ASP A 46 -3.28 15.13 3.86
CA ASP A 46 -4.54 14.44 3.58
C ASP A 46 -5.00 13.61 4.79
N ILE A 47 -4.13 13.39 5.77
CA ILE A 47 -4.39 12.61 6.99
C ILE A 47 -5.12 13.51 8.01
N THR A 48 -6.31 13.07 8.44
CA THR A 48 -7.13 13.82 9.42
C THR A 48 -7.35 12.99 10.68
N PRO A 49 -7.05 13.46 11.91
CA PRO A 49 -7.25 12.67 13.13
C PRO A 49 -8.68 12.14 13.25
N ARG A 50 -8.85 10.92 13.78
CA ARG A 50 -10.16 10.26 13.93
C ARG A 50 -10.29 9.59 15.29
N ASN A 51 -11.53 9.45 15.74
CA ASN A 51 -11.88 8.78 16.99
C ASN A 51 -12.06 7.27 16.77
N PHE A 52 -11.00 6.58 16.37
CA PHE A 52 -10.95 5.11 16.34
C PHE A 52 -9.49 4.64 16.50
N VAL A 53 -9.32 3.36 16.83
CA VAL A 53 -8.01 2.71 16.93
C VAL A 53 -7.97 1.56 15.94
N GLU A 54 -6.95 1.52 15.08
CA GLU A 54 -6.65 0.37 14.24
C GLU A 54 -5.65 -0.53 14.97
N VAL A 55 -5.87 -1.84 14.92
CA VAL A 55 -4.99 -2.86 15.51
C VAL A 55 -4.62 -3.87 14.43
N CYS A 56 -3.36 -3.82 13.98
CA CYS A 56 -2.79 -4.82 13.06
C CYS A 56 -2.20 -5.98 13.87
N VAL A 57 -2.65 -7.21 13.62
CA VAL A 57 -2.17 -8.41 14.31
C VAL A 57 -1.64 -9.38 13.27
N ASP A 58 -0.33 -9.35 13.07
CA ASP A 58 0.36 -10.17 12.06
C ASP A 58 1.24 -11.23 12.71
N MET A 59 1.26 -12.44 12.14
CA MET A 59 2.24 -13.47 12.54
C MET A 59 3.67 -13.00 12.27
N LYS A 60 3.89 -12.44 11.09
CA LYS A 60 5.16 -11.92 10.57
C LYS A 60 4.85 -10.82 9.55
N GLN A 61 5.78 -9.88 9.41
CA GLN A 61 5.78 -8.88 8.35
C GLN A 61 7.07 -9.02 7.52
N GLN A 62 6.97 -8.89 6.20
CA GLN A 62 8.14 -8.94 5.33
C GLN A 62 9.04 -7.73 5.60
N GLY A 63 10.36 -7.92 5.48
CA GLY A 63 11.30 -6.80 5.55
C GLY A 63 11.03 -5.74 4.48
N VAL A 64 11.33 -4.49 4.79
CA VAL A 64 11.07 -3.34 3.89
C VAL A 64 12.12 -3.20 2.78
N ALA A 65 13.29 -3.85 2.92
CA ALA A 65 14.49 -3.64 2.09
C ALA A 65 15.07 -2.22 2.27
N GLY A 66 15.69 -1.66 1.23
CA GLY A 66 16.19 -0.27 1.25
C GLY A 66 17.63 -0.06 0.77
N TYR A 67 18.34 -1.10 0.28
CA TYR A 67 19.63 -0.89 -0.38
C TYR A 67 19.50 -0.02 -1.63
N ASN A 68 18.38 -0.14 -2.35
CA ASN A 68 17.92 0.86 -3.30
C ASN A 68 16.39 0.83 -3.42
N SER A 69 15.82 1.89 -4.02
CA SER A 69 14.38 2.05 -4.21
C SER A 69 13.93 1.74 -5.64
N TRP A 70 14.71 0.95 -6.40
CA TRP A 70 14.43 0.63 -7.81
C TRP A 70 14.65 -0.85 -8.13
N GLY A 71 14.41 -1.73 -7.16
CA GLY A 71 14.29 -3.17 -7.39
C GLY A 71 15.04 -4.07 -6.41
N ALA A 72 15.83 -3.51 -5.47
CA ALA A 72 16.42 -4.31 -4.41
C ALA A 72 15.33 -4.93 -3.53
N ARG A 73 15.39 -6.25 -3.35
CA ARG A 73 14.51 -6.99 -2.45
C ARG A 73 15.09 -7.03 -1.02
N PRO A 74 14.27 -7.36 -0.02
CA PRO A 74 14.77 -7.64 1.33
C PRO A 74 15.77 -8.81 1.28
N GLU A 75 16.80 -8.79 2.14
CA GLU A 75 17.76 -9.89 2.20
C GLU A 75 17.05 -11.22 2.51
N PRO A 76 17.60 -12.38 2.09
CA PRO A 76 16.93 -13.68 2.19
C PRO A 76 16.32 -14.00 3.56
N GLY A 77 16.98 -13.61 4.66
CA GLY A 77 16.51 -13.84 6.03
C GLY A 77 15.29 -13.02 6.47
N TYR A 78 14.89 -12.00 5.70
CA TYR A 78 13.77 -11.11 6.01
C TYR A 78 12.58 -11.28 5.05
N ASN A 79 12.59 -12.34 4.24
CA ASN A 79 11.47 -12.67 3.36
C ASN A 79 10.46 -13.58 4.07
N ILE A 80 9.20 -13.53 3.62
CA ILE A 80 8.16 -14.51 3.98
C ILE A 80 7.87 -15.35 2.72
N PRO A 81 8.51 -16.51 2.53
CA PRO A 81 8.29 -17.35 1.36
C PRO A 81 6.82 -17.81 1.24
N ALA A 82 6.23 -17.73 0.04
CA ALA A 82 4.87 -18.16 -0.23
C ALA A 82 4.73 -19.68 -0.53
N ASN A 83 5.86 -20.40 -0.61
CA ASN A 83 5.92 -21.81 -0.97
C ASN A 83 5.97 -22.75 0.24
N GLN A 84 5.51 -22.29 1.41
CA GLN A 84 5.48 -23.08 2.64
C GLN A 84 4.24 -22.76 3.47
N GLU A 85 3.85 -23.71 4.32
CA GLU A 85 2.74 -23.55 5.25
C GLU A 85 3.19 -22.77 6.50
N TYR A 86 2.36 -21.83 6.94
CA TYR A 86 2.52 -21.14 8.23
C TYR A 86 1.33 -21.43 9.12
N LYS A 87 1.60 -21.85 10.35
CA LYS A 87 0.57 -22.08 11.38
C LYS A 87 0.72 -21.01 12.44
N TRP A 88 -0.33 -20.24 12.64
CA TRP A 88 -0.37 -19.16 13.62
C TRP A 88 -1.78 -18.97 14.14
N GLY A 89 -1.89 -18.49 15.38
CA GLY A 89 -3.15 -18.15 16.02
C GLY A 89 -2.89 -17.22 17.19
N PHE A 90 -3.90 -16.45 17.55
CA PHE A 90 -3.87 -15.54 18.69
C PHE A 90 -5.21 -15.60 19.43
N THR A 91 -5.24 -15.12 20.66
CA THR A 91 -6.47 -15.00 21.45
C THR A 91 -6.47 -13.63 22.12
N ILE A 92 -7.57 -12.90 21.99
CA ILE A 92 -7.80 -11.62 22.69
C ILE A 92 -8.95 -11.85 23.66
N VAL A 93 -8.70 -11.54 24.94
CA VAL A 93 -9.71 -11.57 25.99
C VAL A 93 -9.88 -10.13 26.50
N PRO A 94 -10.99 -9.44 26.14
CA PRO A 94 -11.27 -8.15 26.72
C PRO A 94 -11.55 -8.29 28.23
N ARG A 95 -11.19 -7.27 29.00
CA ARG A 95 -11.55 -7.17 30.43
C ARG A 95 -12.77 -6.29 30.61
#